data_AF-A0A8C3US53-F1
#
_entry.id   AF-A0A8C3US53-F1
#
_cell.length_a   1.000
_cell.length_b   1.000
_cell.length_c   1.000
_cell.angle_alpha   90.00
_cell.angle_beta   90.00
_cell.angle_gamma   90.00
#
_symmetry.space_group_name_H-M   'P 1'
#
loop_
_entity.id
_entity.type
_entity.pdbx_description
1 polymer ?
#
loop_
_entity_poly.entity_id
_entity_poly.type
_entity_poly.pdbx_seq_one_letter_code
_entity_poly.pdbx_strand_id
1 'polypeptide(L)'
;QISRYRGETRGFRDCVQYRDTNTPRLAPIATLSLSLPSPTSAPPCRPRSHVVFLKTHKTGGSSLVNLLSRYGESRRLRFALPHRYQFGYPAPFRAERVRGFGPGARFDILCHHMRFHLAEVQRVMPNDSFYFSIVRDPGTLGESAFSYFRAAAPAFRNSPSLDAFLASPSRFFRPGIRGNHYARNLQWFDFGLPEPTNPEEIPKILARLERVFPLVLLAESFDESLVLLRHRLCWPRDSVDLFPHNSRGSHQVSPAQIQRLRAWNSLDWALYSHFNRTFWRQAEEFGLERLSREVAEIRRRRRFLAGKCLRGGGPVPAQAIPDGNLRPFQPPGGGKILGFALKEGLGEEERELCGRLAMPELPYKDLLERRQFGAQNGTAG
;
A
#
# COMPACT_ATOMS: atom_id res chain seq x y z
N GLN A 1 -25.00 18.49 23.72
CA GLN A 1 -25.40 17.47 24.72
C GLN A 1 -24.39 16.35 24.68
N ILE A 2 -23.58 16.25 25.72
CA ILE A 2 -22.49 15.29 25.91
C ILE A 2 -23.09 14.09 26.65
N SER A 3 -22.85 12.86 26.18
CA SER A 3 -23.06 11.67 27.01
C SER A 3 -21.82 10.78 26.95
N ARG A 4 -21.11 10.78 28.09
CA ARG A 4 -20.05 9.85 28.47
C ARG A 4 -20.71 8.54 28.91
N TYR A 5 -20.07 7.41 28.63
CA TYR A 5 -20.27 6.18 29.42
C TYR A 5 -18.91 5.76 29.98
N ARG A 6 -18.82 5.76 31.31
CA ARG A 6 -17.75 5.20 32.13
C ARG A 6 -18.40 4.42 33.26
N GLY A 7 -17.83 3.25 33.55
CA GLY A 7 -17.84 2.62 34.87
C GLY A 7 -18.82 1.47 35.03
N GLU A 8 -18.30 0.28 35.33
CA GLU A 8 -18.30 -0.19 36.72
C GLU A 8 -17.35 -1.39 36.89
N THR A 9 -16.44 -1.26 37.84
CA THR A 9 -15.64 -2.34 38.44
C THR A 9 -16.20 -2.59 39.83
N ARG A 10 -16.62 -3.82 40.12
CA ARG A 10 -16.90 -4.28 41.48
C ARG A 10 -16.00 -5.48 41.78
N GLY A 11 -15.24 -5.34 42.85
CA GLY A 11 -14.39 -6.40 43.39
C GLY A 11 -15.18 -7.42 44.21
N PHE A 12 -14.55 -8.58 44.42
CA PHE A 12 -14.83 -9.45 45.54
C PHE A 12 -13.50 -9.98 46.07
N ARG A 13 -13.22 -9.61 47.33
CA ARG A 13 -12.32 -10.33 48.23
C ARG A 13 -13.02 -11.65 48.57
N ASP A 14 -12.26 -12.74 48.66
CA ASP A 14 -12.26 -13.59 49.86
C ASP A 14 -11.12 -14.60 49.81
N CYS A 15 -10.33 -14.58 50.88
CA CYS A 15 -9.26 -15.52 51.17
C CYS A 15 -9.83 -16.66 52.01
N VAL A 16 -9.60 -17.91 51.60
CA VAL A 16 -9.70 -19.07 52.50
C VAL A 16 -8.29 -19.53 52.82
N GLN A 17 -7.98 -19.48 54.11
CA GLN A 17 -6.74 -19.97 54.69
C GLN A 17 -6.71 -21.50 54.67
N TYR A 18 -5.60 -22.08 54.22
CA TYR A 18 -5.19 -23.40 54.64
C TYR A 18 -3.83 -23.28 55.33
N ARG A 19 -3.82 -23.58 56.62
CA ARG A 19 -2.62 -23.76 57.42
C ARG A 19 -2.10 -25.15 57.11
N ASP A 20 -0.84 -25.25 56.70
CA ASP A 20 -0.11 -26.49 56.91
C ASP A 20 1.26 -26.17 57.53
N THR A 21 1.49 -26.84 58.65
CA THR A 21 2.60 -26.68 59.57
C THR A 21 3.65 -27.74 59.27
N ASN A 22 4.83 -27.34 58.77
CA ASN A 22 6.07 -28.05 59.06
C ASN A 22 7.30 -27.21 58.72
N THR A 23 8.06 -26.86 59.76
CA THR A 23 9.36 -26.18 59.77
C THR A 23 10.48 -27.16 59.37
N PRO A 24 11.56 -26.68 58.73
CA PRO A 24 12.76 -26.40 59.53
C PRO A 24 13.49 -25.10 59.16
N ARG A 25 14.17 -24.51 60.15
CA ARG A 25 15.07 -23.35 60.00
C ARG A 25 16.28 -23.72 59.15
N LEU A 26 16.53 -22.94 58.10
CA LEU A 26 17.77 -22.93 57.33
C LEU A 26 18.46 -21.56 57.47
N ALA A 27 19.79 -21.61 57.58
CA ALA A 27 20.71 -20.48 57.80
C ALA A 27 20.62 -19.39 56.71
N PRO A 28 21.05 -18.14 56.98
CA PRO A 28 20.97 -17.06 55.99
C PRO A 28 21.93 -17.34 54.84
N ILE A 29 21.39 -17.64 53.66
CA ILE A 29 22.14 -17.76 52.42
C ILE A 29 22.49 -16.35 51.95
N ALA A 30 23.78 -16.08 51.83
CA ALA A 30 24.32 -14.85 51.26
C ALA A 30 23.64 -14.55 49.91
N THR A 31 23.07 -13.35 49.78
CA THR A 31 22.53 -12.84 48.52
C THR A 31 23.66 -12.67 47.51
N LEU A 32 23.88 -13.68 46.68
CA LEU A 32 24.57 -13.53 45.41
C LEU A 32 23.64 -12.70 44.50
N SER A 33 24.00 -11.43 44.35
CA SER A 33 23.50 -10.53 43.31
C SER A 33 23.84 -11.13 41.94
N LEU A 34 22.99 -12.01 41.42
CA LEU A 34 22.98 -12.37 40.02
C LEU A 34 22.43 -11.17 39.25
N SER A 35 23.34 -10.36 38.70
CA SER A 35 23.01 -9.37 37.70
C SER A 35 22.36 -10.07 36.51
N LEU A 36 21.04 -9.87 36.37
CA LEU A 36 20.33 -10.18 35.14
C LEU A 36 21.09 -9.50 33.99
N PRO A 37 21.52 -10.24 32.94
CA PRO A 37 22.11 -9.60 31.79
C PRO A 37 21.07 -8.63 31.22
N SER A 38 21.46 -7.36 31.12
CA SER A 38 20.72 -6.32 30.43
C SER A 38 20.19 -6.88 29.11
N PRO A 39 18.95 -6.56 28.68
CA PRO A 39 18.43 -7.03 27.41
C PRO A 39 19.41 -6.59 26.32
N THR A 40 20.17 -7.55 25.79
CA THR A 40 21.08 -7.35 24.68
C THR A 40 20.27 -6.69 23.59
N SER A 41 20.67 -5.46 23.23
CA SER A 41 20.06 -4.71 22.15
C SER A 41 19.93 -5.63 20.94
N ALA A 42 18.70 -5.84 20.48
CA ALA A 42 18.47 -6.57 19.23
C ALA A 42 19.41 -5.96 18.17
N PRO A 43 20.12 -6.77 17.38
CA PRO A 43 21.05 -6.24 16.39
C PRO A 43 20.32 -5.21 15.51
N PRO A 44 20.96 -4.07 15.21
CA PRO A 44 20.32 -2.99 14.49
C PRO A 44 19.82 -3.50 13.14
N CYS A 45 18.53 -3.30 12.87
CA CYS A 45 17.94 -3.75 11.63
C CYS A 45 18.58 -3.01 10.44
N ARG A 46 18.88 -3.76 9.37
CA ARG A 46 19.49 -3.20 8.15
C ARG A 46 18.40 -2.73 7.18
N PRO A 47 18.53 -1.53 6.59
CA PRO A 47 17.59 -1.06 5.57
C PRO A 47 17.51 -2.05 4.41
N ARG A 48 16.29 -2.47 4.06
CA ARG A 48 16.05 -3.39 2.95
C ARG A 48 16.14 -2.65 1.62
N SER A 49 16.85 -3.23 0.65
CA SER A 49 16.95 -2.73 -0.72
C SER A 49 16.12 -3.55 -1.71
N HIS A 50 15.95 -4.84 -1.45
CA HIS A 50 15.17 -5.74 -2.30
C HIS A 50 13.70 -5.74 -1.86
N VAL A 51 12.83 -5.13 -2.65
CA VAL A 51 11.44 -4.83 -2.29
C VAL A 51 10.50 -5.15 -3.45
N VAL A 52 9.49 -5.95 -3.16
CA VAL A 52 8.38 -6.23 -4.07
C VAL A 52 7.11 -5.59 -3.52
N PHE A 53 6.62 -4.59 -4.24
CA PHE A 53 5.32 -4.00 -3.98
C PHE A 53 4.31 -4.49 -5.02
N LEU A 54 3.39 -5.35 -4.62
CA LEU A 54 2.23 -5.65 -5.45
C LEU A 54 1.24 -4.50 -5.36
N LYS A 55 1.24 -3.68 -6.41
CA LYS A 55 0.32 -2.55 -6.52
C LYS A 55 -1.07 -3.00 -7.01
N THR A 56 -2.04 -2.95 -6.11
CA THR A 56 -3.47 -3.12 -6.43
C THR A 56 -4.10 -1.84 -6.96
N HIS A 57 -5.16 -1.96 -7.76
CA HIS A 57 -5.85 -0.82 -8.34
C HIS A 57 -6.72 -0.09 -7.32
N LYS A 58 -6.73 1.25 -7.40
CA LYS A 58 -7.62 2.16 -6.64
C LYS A 58 -7.45 2.13 -5.10
N THR A 59 -6.28 1.71 -4.63
CA THR A 59 -5.90 1.59 -3.22
C THR A 59 -4.90 2.67 -2.75
N GLY A 60 -4.62 3.69 -3.57
CA GLY A 60 -3.60 4.71 -3.26
C GLY A 60 -2.17 4.30 -3.60
N GLY A 61 -1.98 3.18 -4.32
CA GLY A 61 -0.66 2.63 -4.65
C GLY A 61 0.29 3.58 -5.41
N SER A 62 -0.19 4.58 -6.15
CA SER A 62 0.70 5.56 -6.81
C SER A 62 1.53 6.39 -5.82
N SER A 63 1.00 6.66 -4.62
CA SER A 63 1.74 7.30 -3.53
C SER A 63 2.90 6.43 -3.05
N LEU A 64 2.66 5.11 -2.91
CA LEU A 64 3.68 4.14 -2.54
C LEU A 64 4.72 3.97 -3.66
N VAL A 65 4.31 3.98 -4.94
CA VAL A 65 5.25 3.96 -6.05
C VAL A 65 6.15 5.21 -6.04
N ASN A 66 5.61 6.41 -5.84
CA ASN A 66 6.43 7.62 -5.72
C ASN A 66 7.45 7.50 -4.56
N LEU A 67 7.01 7.02 -3.39
CA LEU A 67 7.87 6.75 -2.24
C LEU A 67 9.00 5.75 -2.55
N LEU A 68 8.67 4.62 -3.18
CA LEU A 68 9.64 3.59 -3.57
C LEU A 68 10.62 4.14 -4.62
N SER A 69 10.12 4.89 -5.61
CA SER A 69 10.91 5.54 -6.64
C SER A 69 11.93 6.50 -6.05
N ARG A 70 11.52 7.37 -5.11
CA ARG A 70 12.42 8.30 -4.39
C ARG A 70 13.49 7.56 -3.59
N TYR A 71 13.08 6.55 -2.83
CA TYR A 71 14.00 5.76 -2.01
C TYR A 71 15.05 5.06 -2.89
N GLY A 72 14.62 4.40 -3.96
CA GLY A 72 15.53 3.71 -4.88
C GLY A 72 16.40 4.65 -5.69
N GLU A 73 15.87 5.76 -6.19
CA GLU A 73 16.62 6.78 -6.92
C GLU A 73 17.78 7.34 -6.08
N SER A 74 17.50 7.74 -4.84
CA SER A 74 18.52 8.30 -3.93
C SER A 74 19.64 7.31 -3.56
N ARG A 75 19.40 6.01 -3.74
CA ARG A 75 20.33 4.92 -3.42
C ARG A 75 20.86 4.18 -4.65
N ARG A 76 20.55 4.69 -5.86
CA ARG A 76 20.94 4.08 -7.14
C ARG A 76 20.51 2.61 -7.26
N LEU A 77 19.36 2.26 -6.68
CA LEU A 77 18.77 0.93 -6.78
C LEU A 77 18.21 0.69 -8.19
N ARG A 78 18.30 -0.56 -8.66
CA ARG A 78 17.81 -0.99 -9.97
C ARG A 78 16.33 -1.33 -9.90
N PHE A 79 15.53 -0.72 -10.76
CA PHE A 79 14.10 -1.01 -10.85
C PHE A 79 13.83 -2.05 -11.92
N ALA A 80 13.00 -3.04 -11.58
CA ALA A 80 12.32 -3.85 -12.58
C ALA A 80 11.23 -2.95 -13.20
N LEU A 81 11.49 -2.45 -14.40
CA LEU A 81 10.60 -1.51 -15.11
C LEU A 81 9.85 -2.22 -16.24
N PRO A 82 8.55 -1.95 -16.46
CA PRO A 82 7.84 -2.43 -17.64
C PRO A 82 8.30 -1.70 -18.90
N HIS A 83 8.16 -2.33 -20.08
CA HIS A 83 8.40 -1.67 -21.37
C HIS A 83 7.46 -0.48 -21.64
N ARG A 84 6.26 -0.49 -21.05
CA ARG A 84 5.31 0.63 -21.05
C ARG A 84 5.09 1.06 -19.59
N TYR A 85 3.84 1.23 -19.17
CA TYR A 85 3.50 1.65 -17.80
C TYR A 85 3.01 0.50 -16.90
N GLN A 86 2.84 -0.71 -17.44
CA GLN A 86 2.36 -1.90 -16.72
C GLN A 86 2.96 -3.18 -17.32
N PHE A 87 3.00 -4.26 -16.54
CA PHE A 87 3.58 -5.54 -16.94
C PHE A 87 2.58 -6.45 -17.67
N GLY A 88 2.12 -6.04 -18.85
CA GLY A 88 1.29 -6.90 -19.72
C GLY A 88 -0.13 -7.17 -19.20
N TYR A 89 -0.61 -6.38 -18.25
CA TYR A 89 -1.96 -6.48 -17.68
C TYR A 89 -3.04 -6.41 -18.78
N PRO A 90 -4.08 -7.27 -18.75
CA PRO A 90 -4.54 -8.11 -17.63
C PRO A 90 -4.00 -9.55 -17.60
N ALA A 91 -3.06 -9.92 -18.47
CA ALA A 91 -2.44 -11.24 -18.42
C ALA A 91 -1.59 -11.40 -17.14
N PRO A 92 -1.44 -12.62 -16.59
CA PRO A 92 -0.51 -12.88 -15.50
C PRO A 92 0.89 -12.35 -15.79
N PHE A 93 1.56 -11.86 -14.75
CA PHE A 93 2.92 -11.36 -14.81
C PHE A 93 3.86 -12.43 -15.37
N ARG A 94 4.77 -11.99 -16.22
CA ARG A 94 5.86 -12.79 -16.77
C ARG A 94 7.15 -12.00 -16.65
N ALA A 95 8.24 -12.66 -16.27
CA ALA A 95 9.54 -12.03 -16.07
C ALA A 95 10.02 -11.32 -17.34
N GLU A 96 9.71 -11.87 -18.52
CA GLU A 96 10.04 -11.29 -19.82
C GLU A 96 9.35 -9.94 -20.10
N ARG A 97 8.39 -9.49 -19.26
CA ARG A 97 7.79 -8.16 -19.34
C ARG A 97 8.67 -7.07 -18.71
N VAL A 98 9.72 -7.45 -17.99
CA VAL A 98 10.68 -6.54 -17.36
C VAL A 98 11.74 -6.14 -18.39
N ARG A 99 11.91 -4.83 -18.59
CA ARG A 99 12.93 -4.29 -19.49
C ARG A 99 14.32 -4.70 -18.98
N GLY A 100 15.14 -5.24 -19.87
CA GLY A 100 16.49 -5.70 -19.55
C GLY A 100 16.52 -7.02 -18.76
N PHE A 101 15.42 -7.77 -18.72
CA PHE A 101 15.41 -9.12 -18.18
C PHE A 101 16.21 -10.09 -19.05
N GLY A 102 16.99 -10.96 -18.42
CA GLY A 102 17.86 -11.94 -19.06
C GLY A 102 18.79 -12.60 -18.05
N PRO A 103 19.62 -13.56 -18.47
CA PRO A 103 20.62 -14.19 -17.61
C PRO A 103 21.51 -13.14 -16.92
N GLY A 104 21.69 -13.27 -15.61
CA GLY A 104 22.50 -12.33 -14.83
C GLY A 104 21.85 -10.98 -14.49
N ALA A 105 20.65 -10.68 -15.01
CA ALA A 105 19.93 -9.47 -14.64
C ALA A 105 19.65 -9.44 -13.12
N ARG A 106 19.76 -8.24 -12.53
CA ARG A 106 19.50 -7.98 -11.11
C ARG A 106 18.61 -6.75 -10.98
N PHE A 107 17.63 -6.84 -10.09
CA PHE A 107 16.70 -5.78 -9.77
C PHE A 107 16.47 -5.74 -8.26
N ASP A 108 16.30 -4.53 -7.75
CA ASP A 108 16.12 -4.25 -6.33
C ASP A 108 14.66 -3.91 -6.02
N ILE A 109 13.96 -3.19 -6.91
CA ILE A 109 12.58 -2.77 -6.66
C ILE A 109 11.67 -3.18 -7.82
N LEU A 110 10.58 -3.87 -7.49
CA LEU A 110 9.48 -4.19 -8.40
C LEU A 110 8.17 -3.61 -7.84
N CYS A 111 7.62 -2.59 -8.49
CA CYS A 111 6.50 -1.83 -7.90
C CYS A 111 5.42 -1.32 -8.89
N HIS A 112 5.50 -1.67 -10.18
CA HIS A 112 4.50 -1.25 -11.18
C HIS A 112 3.37 -2.27 -11.34
N HIS A 113 2.23 -1.83 -11.89
CA HIS A 113 1.03 -2.66 -12.04
C HIS A 113 1.30 -3.97 -12.80
N MET A 114 0.81 -5.06 -12.22
CA MET A 114 0.86 -6.41 -12.77
C MET A 114 -0.38 -7.19 -12.28
N ARG A 115 -0.66 -8.32 -12.93
CA ARG A 115 -1.45 -9.39 -12.33
C ARG A 115 -0.47 -10.37 -11.71
N PHE A 116 -0.46 -10.50 -10.39
CA PHE A 116 0.61 -11.18 -9.67
C PHE A 116 0.79 -12.64 -10.10
N HIS A 117 2.04 -13.08 -10.18
CA HIS A 117 2.39 -14.47 -10.42
C HIS A 117 3.73 -14.77 -9.72
N LEU A 118 3.65 -15.40 -8.55
CA LEU A 118 4.79 -15.54 -7.63
C LEU A 118 6.02 -16.16 -8.28
N ALA A 119 5.86 -17.26 -9.01
CA ALA A 119 6.97 -17.96 -9.66
C ALA A 119 7.72 -17.06 -10.65
N GLU A 120 7.01 -16.22 -11.40
CA GLU A 120 7.62 -15.28 -12.34
C GLU A 120 8.26 -14.08 -11.64
N VAL A 121 7.70 -13.63 -10.52
CA VAL A 121 8.34 -12.57 -9.71
C VAL A 121 9.65 -13.07 -9.10
N GLN A 122 9.71 -14.31 -8.63
CA GLN A 122 10.92 -14.94 -8.09
C GLN A 122 12.03 -15.13 -9.14
N ARG A 123 11.69 -15.15 -10.44
CA ARG A 123 12.70 -15.13 -11.52
C ARG A 123 13.38 -13.76 -11.68
N VAL A 124 12.73 -12.68 -11.22
CA VAL A 124 13.20 -11.29 -11.36
C VAL A 124 13.88 -10.80 -10.09
N MET A 125 13.31 -11.14 -8.93
CA MET A 125 13.65 -10.53 -7.65
C MET A 125 14.46 -11.48 -6.76
N PRO A 126 15.48 -10.99 -6.03
CA PRO A 126 16.26 -11.80 -5.10
C PRO A 126 15.41 -12.52 -4.03
N ASN A 127 15.89 -13.67 -3.55
CA ASN A 127 15.18 -14.51 -2.57
C ASN A 127 14.91 -13.82 -1.22
N ASP A 128 15.72 -12.84 -0.83
CA ASP A 128 15.60 -12.07 0.40
C ASP A 128 14.70 -10.82 0.26
N SER A 129 14.05 -10.66 -0.91
CA SER A 129 13.13 -9.56 -1.17
C SER A 129 11.99 -9.51 -0.17
N PHE A 130 11.66 -8.31 0.32
CA PHE A 130 10.48 -8.09 1.15
C PHE A 130 9.25 -7.82 0.30
N TYR A 131 8.24 -8.67 0.42
CA TYR A 131 6.98 -8.57 -0.31
C TYR A 131 5.94 -7.85 0.54
N PHE A 132 5.31 -6.84 -0.03
CA PHE A 132 4.14 -6.21 0.55
C PHE A 132 3.12 -5.82 -0.51
N SER A 133 1.90 -5.58 -0.07
CA SER A 133 0.80 -5.12 -0.92
C SER A 133 -0.02 -4.10 -0.16
N ILE A 134 -1.06 -3.56 -0.78
CA ILE A 134 -2.05 -2.70 -0.15
C ILE A 134 -3.44 -3.15 -0.58
N VAL A 135 -4.41 -3.08 0.33
CA VAL A 135 -5.82 -3.36 0.05
C VAL A 135 -6.69 -2.19 0.52
N ARG A 136 -7.92 -2.15 0.01
CA ARG A 136 -8.96 -1.19 0.35
C ARG A 136 -10.29 -1.91 0.48
N ASP A 137 -11.17 -1.38 1.31
CA ASP A 137 -12.53 -1.88 1.43
C ASP A 137 -13.23 -1.89 0.05
N PRO A 138 -13.72 -3.05 -0.43
CA PRO A 138 -14.36 -3.15 -1.73
C PRO A 138 -15.62 -2.28 -1.88
N GLY A 139 -16.23 -1.86 -0.77
CA GLY A 139 -17.33 -0.91 -0.76
C GLY A 139 -16.94 0.49 -1.25
N THR A 140 -15.75 0.97 -0.88
CA THR A 140 -15.27 2.29 -1.36
C THR A 140 -14.38 2.17 -2.60
N LEU A 141 -13.66 1.05 -2.74
CA LEU A 141 -12.89 0.75 -3.95
C LEU A 141 -13.80 0.55 -5.16
N GLY A 142 -14.92 -0.16 -5.00
CA GLY A 142 -15.81 -0.48 -6.12
C GLY A 142 -16.46 0.76 -6.74
N GLU A 143 -16.80 1.78 -5.95
CA GLU A 143 -17.23 3.06 -6.50
C GLU A 143 -16.08 3.78 -7.22
N SER A 144 -14.88 3.78 -6.64
CA SER A 144 -13.69 4.36 -7.28
C SER A 144 -13.38 3.68 -8.62
N ALA A 145 -13.54 2.36 -8.68
CA ALA A 145 -13.38 1.55 -9.88
C ALA A 145 -14.47 1.86 -10.92
N PHE A 146 -15.73 1.95 -10.49
CA PHE A 146 -16.87 2.31 -11.36
C PHE A 146 -16.63 3.63 -12.07
N SER A 147 -16.22 4.66 -11.33
CA SER A 147 -15.94 6.00 -11.87
C SER A 147 -14.69 6.01 -12.76
N TYR A 148 -13.59 5.40 -12.32
CA TYR A 148 -12.31 5.49 -13.02
C TYR A 148 -12.26 4.63 -14.29
N PHE A 149 -12.83 3.43 -14.26
CA PHE A 149 -12.79 2.48 -15.38
C PHE A 149 -14.05 2.53 -16.25
N ARG A 150 -14.91 3.55 -16.10
CA ARG A 150 -16.19 3.63 -16.82
C ARG A 150 -16.05 3.49 -18.33
N ALA A 151 -15.02 4.09 -18.93
CA ALA A 151 -14.75 3.95 -20.36
C ALA A 151 -14.10 2.61 -20.74
N ALA A 152 -13.31 2.02 -19.84
CA ALA A 152 -12.49 0.83 -20.09
C ALA A 152 -13.23 -0.50 -19.84
N ALA A 153 -14.22 -0.50 -18.95
CA ALA A 153 -14.99 -1.68 -18.58
C ALA A 153 -16.40 -1.61 -19.19
N PRO A 154 -16.73 -2.45 -20.19
CA PRO A 154 -18.08 -2.50 -20.77
C PRO A 154 -19.19 -2.65 -19.73
N ALA A 155 -18.98 -3.43 -18.66
CA ALA A 155 -19.94 -3.59 -17.57
C ALA A 155 -20.29 -2.24 -16.90
N PHE A 156 -19.32 -1.36 -16.71
CA PHE A 156 -19.56 -0.03 -16.16
C PHE A 156 -20.14 0.89 -17.23
N ARG A 157 -19.54 0.96 -18.42
CA ARG A 157 -19.98 1.84 -19.52
C ARG A 157 -21.45 1.66 -19.86
N ASN A 158 -21.92 0.41 -19.89
CA ASN A 158 -23.27 0.06 -20.31
C ASN A 158 -24.31 0.22 -19.18
N SER A 159 -23.86 0.51 -17.95
CA SER A 159 -24.75 0.80 -16.82
C SER A 159 -25.00 2.31 -16.72
N PRO A 160 -26.26 2.77 -16.60
CA PRO A 160 -26.58 4.21 -16.55
C PRO A 160 -25.96 4.94 -15.34
N SER A 161 -25.96 4.28 -14.18
CA SER A 161 -25.45 4.82 -12.91
C SER A 161 -24.90 3.68 -12.04
N LEU A 162 -24.21 4.04 -10.95
CA LEU A 162 -23.76 3.06 -9.96
C LEU A 162 -24.95 2.32 -9.34
N ASP A 163 -26.05 3.02 -9.05
CA ASP A 163 -27.26 2.40 -8.50
C ASP A 163 -27.90 1.41 -9.46
N ALA A 164 -27.97 1.75 -10.76
CA ALA A 164 -28.48 0.83 -11.77
C ALA A 164 -27.58 -0.41 -11.90
N PHE A 165 -26.26 -0.24 -11.85
CA PHE A 165 -25.32 -1.34 -11.83
C PHE A 165 -25.54 -2.24 -10.59
N LEU A 166 -25.64 -1.65 -9.39
CA LEU A 166 -25.81 -2.40 -8.15
C LEU A 166 -27.18 -3.05 -7.98
N ALA A 167 -28.22 -2.54 -8.63
CA ALA A 167 -29.53 -3.15 -8.64
C ALA A 167 -29.55 -4.46 -9.45
N SER A 168 -28.71 -4.60 -10.47
CA SER A 168 -28.69 -5.79 -11.34
C SER A 168 -27.31 -5.99 -12.01
N PRO A 169 -26.25 -6.27 -11.25
CA PRO A 169 -24.88 -6.26 -11.78
C PRO A 169 -24.66 -7.38 -12.81
N SER A 170 -25.36 -8.51 -12.69
CA SER A 170 -25.34 -9.63 -13.65
C SER A 170 -25.90 -9.26 -15.04
N ARG A 171 -26.72 -8.21 -15.15
CA ARG A 171 -27.20 -7.70 -16.45
C ARG A 171 -26.08 -7.04 -17.26
N PHE A 172 -25.11 -6.44 -16.57
CA PHE A 172 -24.04 -5.67 -17.20
C PHE A 172 -22.71 -6.42 -17.23
N PHE A 173 -22.44 -7.23 -16.21
CA PHE A 173 -21.19 -7.96 -16.09
C PHE A 173 -21.28 -9.36 -16.72
N ARG A 174 -20.34 -9.64 -17.61
CA ARG A 174 -20.05 -10.99 -18.11
C ARG A 174 -18.57 -11.31 -17.93
N PRO A 175 -18.20 -12.50 -17.42
CA PRO A 175 -16.82 -12.91 -17.31
C PRO A 175 -16.17 -13.05 -18.70
N GLY A 176 -14.85 -12.93 -18.76
CA GLY A 176 -14.07 -13.10 -20.01
C GLY A 176 -14.12 -11.92 -20.99
N ILE A 177 -15.09 -11.00 -20.86
CA ILE A 177 -15.12 -9.78 -21.68
C ILE A 177 -13.92 -8.89 -21.36
N ARG A 178 -13.18 -8.48 -22.38
CA ARG A 178 -12.03 -7.57 -22.26
C ARG A 178 -12.43 -6.30 -21.50
N GLY A 179 -11.68 -5.97 -20.45
CA GLY A 179 -11.92 -4.81 -19.58
C GLY A 179 -12.85 -5.08 -18.39
N ASN A 180 -13.67 -6.14 -18.41
CA ASN A 180 -14.60 -6.39 -17.31
C ASN A 180 -13.93 -6.87 -16.01
N HIS A 181 -12.64 -7.27 -16.02
CA HIS A 181 -11.91 -7.58 -14.78
C HIS A 181 -11.86 -6.39 -13.81
N TYR A 182 -11.98 -5.15 -14.29
CA TYR A 182 -12.10 -3.96 -13.43
C TYR A 182 -13.42 -3.87 -12.66
N ALA A 183 -14.43 -4.65 -13.06
CA ALA A 183 -15.79 -4.50 -12.58
C ALA A 183 -16.20 -5.47 -11.47
N ARG A 184 -15.37 -6.46 -11.14
CA ARG A 184 -15.66 -7.43 -10.08
C ARG A 184 -14.38 -8.02 -9.51
N ASN A 185 -14.26 -8.06 -8.18
CA ASN A 185 -13.15 -8.68 -7.45
C ASN A 185 -11.77 -8.21 -7.96
N LEU A 186 -11.61 -6.90 -8.11
CA LEU A 186 -10.44 -6.31 -8.77
C LEU A 186 -9.15 -6.56 -7.97
N GLN A 187 -9.21 -6.52 -6.64
CA GLN A 187 -8.02 -6.78 -5.82
C GLN A 187 -7.64 -8.25 -5.88
N TRP A 188 -8.60 -9.16 -5.76
CA TRP A 188 -8.41 -10.60 -5.94
C TRP A 188 -7.79 -10.91 -7.31
N PHE A 189 -8.27 -10.23 -8.35
CA PHE A 189 -7.73 -10.32 -9.70
C PHE A 189 -6.29 -9.82 -9.78
N ASP A 190 -5.96 -8.68 -9.16
CA ASP A 190 -4.60 -8.13 -9.11
C ASP A 190 -3.61 -9.06 -8.37
N PHE A 191 -4.07 -9.74 -7.32
CA PHE A 191 -3.32 -10.81 -6.64
C PHE A 191 -3.14 -12.08 -7.48
N GLY A 192 -3.68 -12.12 -8.70
CA GLY A 192 -3.51 -13.24 -9.63
C GLY A 192 -4.22 -14.51 -9.17
N LEU A 193 -5.17 -14.39 -8.24
CA LEU A 193 -5.85 -15.53 -7.65
C LEU A 193 -6.87 -16.12 -8.63
N PRO A 194 -7.05 -17.45 -8.62
CA PRO A 194 -8.10 -18.09 -9.40
C PRO A 194 -9.48 -17.81 -8.79
N GLU A 195 -10.54 -18.00 -9.57
CA GLU A 195 -11.88 -18.10 -9.00
C GLU A 195 -11.96 -19.41 -8.19
N PRO A 196 -12.28 -19.38 -6.89
CA PRO A 196 -12.40 -20.59 -6.08
C PRO A 196 -13.47 -21.52 -6.63
N THR A 197 -13.20 -22.83 -6.65
CA THR A 197 -14.22 -23.82 -7.08
C THR A 197 -15.21 -24.16 -5.96
N ASN A 198 -14.79 -23.96 -4.71
CA ASN A 198 -15.61 -24.04 -3.51
C ASN A 198 -15.25 -22.90 -2.54
N PRO A 199 -16.17 -22.44 -1.68
CA PRO A 199 -15.88 -21.40 -0.68
C PRO A 199 -14.84 -21.81 0.38
N GLU A 200 -14.67 -23.10 0.65
CA GLU A 200 -13.75 -23.63 1.67
C GLU A 200 -12.27 -23.47 1.28
N GLU A 201 -11.97 -23.23 0.02
CA GLU A 201 -10.62 -22.89 -0.46
C GLU A 201 -10.17 -21.49 -0.03
N ILE A 202 -11.10 -20.55 0.18
CA ILE A 202 -10.79 -19.14 0.42
C ILE A 202 -9.84 -18.96 1.62
N PRO A 203 -10.11 -19.53 2.81
CA PRO A 203 -9.17 -19.42 3.94
C PRO A 203 -7.78 -19.97 3.65
N LYS A 204 -7.68 -21.09 2.90
CA LYS A 204 -6.39 -21.70 2.53
C LYS A 204 -5.60 -20.80 1.58
N ILE A 205 -6.27 -20.20 0.60
CA ILE A 205 -5.68 -19.22 -0.33
C ILE A 205 -5.14 -18.02 0.45
N LEU A 206 -5.95 -17.45 1.35
CA LEU A 206 -5.57 -16.28 2.15
C LEU A 206 -4.41 -16.56 3.10
N ALA A 207 -4.39 -17.73 3.75
CA ALA A 207 -3.26 -18.15 4.60
C ALA A 207 -1.96 -18.34 3.82
N ARG A 208 -2.03 -18.81 2.55
CA ARG A 208 -0.86 -18.87 1.66
C ARG A 208 -0.41 -17.46 1.28
N LEU A 209 -1.35 -16.56 1.02
CA LEU A 209 -1.05 -15.19 0.61
C LEU A 209 -0.41 -14.39 1.75
N GLU A 210 -0.84 -14.58 3.00
CA GLU A 210 -0.22 -13.97 4.20
C GLU A 210 1.25 -14.40 4.37
N ARG A 211 1.60 -15.64 4.03
CA ARG A 211 3.00 -16.10 4.04
C ARG A 211 3.86 -15.43 2.96
N VAL A 212 3.26 -15.13 1.80
CA VAL A 212 3.95 -14.44 0.70
C VAL A 212 4.08 -12.95 1.00
N PHE A 213 3.02 -12.33 1.52
CA PHE A 213 2.95 -10.90 1.83
C PHE A 213 2.86 -10.71 3.36
N PRO A 214 4.00 -10.74 4.08
CA PRO A 214 4.02 -10.60 5.54
C PRO A 214 3.45 -9.26 6.04
N LEU A 215 3.33 -8.26 5.17
CA LEU A 215 2.62 -7.01 5.44
C LEU A 215 1.72 -6.66 4.26
N VAL A 216 0.42 -6.51 4.51
CA VAL A 216 -0.53 -5.93 3.57
C VAL A 216 -1.13 -4.69 4.22
N LEU A 217 -0.94 -3.55 3.56
CA LEU A 217 -1.34 -2.23 4.03
C LEU A 217 -2.84 -2.01 3.84
N LEU A 218 -3.41 -1.07 4.60
CA LEU A 218 -4.81 -0.65 4.46
C LEU A 218 -4.88 0.78 3.94
N ALA A 219 -5.61 0.99 2.84
CA ALA A 219 -5.80 2.32 2.26
C ALA A 219 -6.54 3.28 3.22
N GLU A 220 -7.45 2.76 4.05
CA GLU A 220 -8.19 3.51 5.07
C GLU A 220 -7.32 3.92 6.26
N SER A 221 -6.25 3.16 6.53
CA SER A 221 -5.28 3.41 7.61
C SER A 221 -3.90 3.67 7.00
N PHE A 222 -3.86 4.58 6.04
CA PHE A 222 -2.69 4.78 5.18
C PHE A 222 -1.47 5.32 5.96
N ASP A 223 -1.68 6.21 6.93
CA ASP A 223 -0.57 6.75 7.72
C ASP A 223 -0.01 5.69 8.68
N GLU A 224 -0.88 4.90 9.31
CA GLU A 224 -0.51 3.74 10.12
C GLU A 224 0.27 2.72 9.28
N SER A 225 -0.21 2.49 8.05
CA SER A 225 0.44 1.62 7.07
C SER A 225 1.86 2.07 6.74
N LEU A 226 2.09 3.39 6.56
CA LEU A 226 3.43 3.92 6.32
C LEU A 226 4.36 3.71 7.51
N VAL A 227 3.87 3.87 8.75
CA VAL A 227 4.67 3.60 9.95
C VAL A 227 5.10 2.14 9.97
N LEU A 228 4.15 1.19 9.85
CA LEU A 228 4.47 -0.23 9.89
C LEU A 228 5.40 -0.65 8.75
N LEU A 229 5.16 -0.14 7.53
CA LEU A 229 6.03 -0.39 6.38
C LEU A 229 7.45 0.10 6.64
N ARG A 230 7.61 1.32 7.14
CA ARG A 230 8.93 1.90 7.45
C ARG A 230 9.74 1.01 8.39
N HIS A 231 9.11 0.50 9.44
CA HIS A 231 9.76 -0.37 10.41
C HIS A 231 10.08 -1.74 9.83
N ARG A 232 9.22 -2.33 8.99
CA ARG A 232 9.51 -3.62 8.33
C ARG A 232 10.62 -3.54 7.29
N LEU A 233 10.76 -2.38 6.65
CA LEU A 233 11.83 -2.11 5.71
C LEU A 233 13.10 -1.56 6.38
N CYS A 234 13.01 -1.19 7.66
CA CYS A 234 14.08 -0.55 8.42
C CYS A 234 14.61 0.71 7.76
N TRP A 235 13.68 1.48 7.19
CA TRP A 235 14.02 2.69 6.46
C TRP A 235 14.08 3.92 7.39
N PRO A 236 14.91 4.93 7.03
CA PRO A 236 14.96 6.22 7.72
C PRO A 236 13.61 6.94 7.77
N ARG A 237 13.43 7.84 8.73
CA ARG A 237 12.14 8.52 8.96
C ARG A 237 11.65 9.35 7.77
N ASP A 238 12.56 10.04 7.12
CA ASP A 238 12.31 10.91 5.97
C ASP A 238 12.03 10.16 4.67
N SER A 239 12.41 8.87 4.59
CA SER A 239 12.16 8.04 3.41
C SER A 239 10.69 7.75 3.13
N VAL A 240 9.81 7.94 4.13
CA VAL A 240 8.35 7.73 3.99
C VAL A 240 7.56 9.03 3.88
N ASP A 241 8.25 10.17 3.72
CA ASP A 241 7.61 11.43 3.39
C ASP A 241 7.01 11.35 1.98
N LEU A 242 5.70 11.61 1.88
CA LEU A 242 4.99 11.62 0.62
C LEU A 242 3.80 12.59 0.63
N PHE A 243 3.42 13.02 -0.57
CA PHE A 243 2.11 13.62 -0.83
C PHE A 243 1.12 12.57 -1.34
N PRO A 244 -0.13 12.54 -0.85
CA PRO A 244 -1.14 11.60 -1.34
C PRO A 244 -1.48 11.83 -2.82
N HIS A 245 -0.87 11.03 -3.68
CA HIS A 245 -1.01 11.09 -5.14
C HIS A 245 -2.36 10.55 -5.61
N ASN A 246 -2.83 11.07 -6.74
CA ASN A 246 -4.08 10.67 -7.39
C ASN A 246 -5.32 10.82 -6.51
N SER A 247 -5.31 11.83 -5.65
CA SER A 247 -6.49 12.26 -4.89
C SER A 247 -7.58 12.74 -5.85
N ARG A 248 -8.84 12.50 -5.48
CA ARG A 248 -10.02 12.90 -6.26
C ARG A 248 -11.05 13.54 -5.34
N GLY A 249 -12.00 14.27 -5.92
CA GLY A 249 -13.17 14.75 -5.18
C GLY A 249 -13.90 13.60 -4.49
N SER A 250 -14.40 13.85 -3.27
CA SER A 250 -15.17 12.87 -2.51
C SER A 250 -16.49 12.61 -3.22
N HIS A 251 -16.72 11.36 -3.64
CA HIS A 251 -18.06 10.88 -3.98
C HIS A 251 -18.59 10.14 -2.76
N GLN A 252 -19.71 10.62 -2.21
CA GLN A 252 -20.34 9.96 -1.08
C GLN A 252 -21.04 8.70 -1.57
N VAL A 253 -20.66 7.57 -0.98
CA VAL A 253 -21.31 6.27 -1.18
C VAL A 253 -22.17 6.00 0.05
N SER A 254 -23.45 5.71 -0.14
CA SER A 254 -24.33 5.42 0.98
C SER A 254 -23.96 4.09 1.65
N PRO A 255 -24.28 3.89 2.94
CA PRO A 255 -24.05 2.61 3.61
C PRO A 255 -24.68 1.41 2.87
N ALA A 256 -25.85 1.60 2.26
CA ALA A 256 -26.52 0.57 1.46
C ALA A 256 -25.74 0.22 0.18
N GLN A 257 -25.20 1.23 -0.51
CA GLN A 257 -24.33 1.02 -1.68
C GLN A 257 -23.03 0.30 -1.28
N ILE A 258 -22.42 0.68 -0.15
CA ILE A 258 -21.22 0.00 0.39
C ILE A 258 -21.50 -1.49 0.60
N GLN A 259 -22.62 -1.85 1.23
CA GLN A 259 -22.98 -3.25 1.45
C GLN A 259 -23.18 -4.02 0.15
N ARG A 260 -23.90 -3.44 -0.83
CA ARG A 260 -24.09 -4.05 -2.15
C ARG A 260 -22.76 -4.23 -2.89
N LEU A 261 -21.86 -3.26 -2.79
CA LEU A 261 -20.52 -3.34 -3.40
C LEU A 261 -19.65 -4.41 -2.76
N ARG A 262 -19.67 -4.56 -1.42
CA ARG A 262 -18.99 -5.65 -0.72
C ARG A 262 -19.56 -7.01 -1.12
N ALA A 263 -20.89 -7.14 -1.22
CA ALA A 263 -21.53 -8.38 -1.65
C ALA A 263 -21.19 -8.74 -3.10
N TRP A 264 -21.20 -7.77 -4.02
CA TRP A 264 -20.82 -7.96 -5.42
C TRP A 264 -19.34 -8.37 -5.57
N ASN A 265 -18.48 -7.77 -4.76
CA ASN A 265 -17.04 -8.06 -4.71
C ASN A 265 -16.69 -8.96 -3.51
N SER A 266 -17.41 -10.09 -3.38
CA SER A 266 -17.32 -10.97 -2.21
C SER A 266 -15.91 -11.53 -1.96
N LEU A 267 -15.13 -11.80 -3.01
CA LEU A 267 -13.76 -12.31 -2.86
C LEU A 267 -12.82 -11.20 -2.38
N ASP A 268 -12.99 -9.97 -2.88
CA ASP A 268 -12.26 -8.81 -2.34
C ASP A 268 -12.67 -8.54 -0.89
N TRP A 269 -13.92 -8.80 -0.51
CA TRP A 269 -14.38 -8.62 0.87
C TRP A 269 -13.73 -9.64 1.81
N ALA A 270 -13.63 -10.91 1.39
CA ALA A 270 -12.90 -11.93 2.14
C ALA A 270 -11.42 -11.58 2.29
N LEU A 271 -10.78 -11.16 1.20
CA LEU A 271 -9.39 -10.69 1.15
C LEU A 271 -9.15 -9.50 2.10
N TYR A 272 -9.96 -8.44 1.99
CA TYR A 272 -9.85 -7.27 2.84
C TYR A 272 -10.08 -7.61 4.31
N SER A 273 -11.11 -8.41 4.62
CA SER A 273 -11.42 -8.81 6.00
C SER A 273 -10.27 -9.59 6.65
N HIS A 274 -9.61 -10.47 5.89
CA HIS A 274 -8.42 -11.18 6.36
C HIS A 274 -7.26 -10.24 6.67
N PHE A 275 -6.88 -9.42 5.70
CA PHE A 275 -5.73 -8.54 5.86
C PHE A 275 -5.97 -7.38 6.83
N ASN A 276 -7.21 -6.95 7.01
CA ASN A 276 -7.59 -6.01 8.06
C ASN A 276 -7.27 -6.57 9.45
N ARG A 277 -7.67 -7.83 9.73
CA ARG A 277 -7.35 -8.49 11.00
C ARG A 277 -5.85 -8.67 11.20
N THR A 278 -5.14 -9.14 10.18
CA THR A 278 -3.68 -9.34 10.29
C THR A 278 -2.92 -8.03 10.44
N PHE A 279 -3.41 -6.95 9.81
CA PHE A 279 -2.83 -5.62 9.93
C PHE A 279 -2.96 -5.08 11.36
N TRP A 280 -4.17 -5.15 11.93
CA TRP A 280 -4.39 -4.63 13.28
C TRP A 280 -3.71 -5.48 14.36
N ARG A 281 -3.59 -6.80 14.18
CA ARG A 281 -2.73 -7.63 15.02
C ARG A 281 -1.27 -7.15 15.00
N GLN A 282 -0.73 -6.84 13.83
CA GLN A 282 0.63 -6.31 13.69
C GLN A 282 0.77 -4.89 14.27
N ALA A 283 -0.28 -4.07 14.21
CA ALA A 283 -0.32 -2.75 14.83
C ALA A 283 -0.31 -2.83 16.36
N GLU A 284 -1.03 -3.80 16.93
CA GLU A 284 -1.03 -4.10 18.37
C GLU A 284 0.34 -4.58 18.83
N GLU A 285 0.96 -5.53 18.11
CA GLU A 285 2.33 -6.00 18.36
C GLU A 285 3.37 -4.87 18.29
N PHE A 286 3.19 -3.92 17.37
CA PHE A 286 4.05 -2.74 17.27
C PHE A 286 3.85 -1.74 18.42
N GLY A 287 2.67 -1.76 19.06
CA GLY A 287 2.23 -0.86 20.11
C GLY A 287 1.40 0.31 19.58
N LEU A 288 0.10 0.34 19.91
CA LEU A 288 -0.85 1.33 19.38
C LEU A 288 -0.52 2.77 19.78
N GLU A 289 -0.02 3.01 20.99
CA GLU A 289 0.39 4.34 21.40
C GLU A 289 1.61 4.83 20.62
N ARG A 290 2.58 3.94 20.40
CA ARG A 290 3.76 4.22 19.59
C ARG A 290 3.35 4.52 18.15
N LEU A 291 2.46 3.69 17.58
CA LEU A 291 1.90 3.89 16.25
C LEU A 291 1.27 5.27 16.12
N SER A 292 0.40 5.65 17.07
CA SER A 292 -0.26 6.96 17.07
C SER A 292 0.73 8.13 17.09
N ARG A 293 1.79 8.04 17.92
CA ARG A 293 2.84 9.07 17.98
C ARG A 293 3.59 9.21 16.65
N GLU A 294 3.98 8.10 16.03
CA GLU A 294 4.70 8.11 14.74
C GLU A 294 3.79 8.55 13.58
N VAL A 295 2.50 8.20 13.60
CA VAL A 295 1.49 8.73 12.66
C VAL A 295 1.39 10.25 12.78
N ALA A 296 1.32 10.78 14.01
CA ALA A 296 1.31 12.22 14.23
C ALA A 296 2.57 12.91 13.68
N GLU A 297 3.73 12.25 13.78
CA GLU A 297 4.99 12.73 13.19
C GLU A 297 4.94 12.77 11.65
N ILE A 298 4.53 11.69 10.99
CA ILE A 298 4.35 11.65 9.53
C ILE A 298 3.40 12.76 9.06
N ARG A 299 2.28 12.96 9.76
CA ARG A 299 1.32 14.03 9.45
C ARG A 299 1.91 15.42 9.63
N ARG A 300 2.71 15.66 10.68
CA ARG A 300 3.44 16.93 10.88
C ARG A 300 4.41 17.20 9.74
N ARG A 301 5.23 16.21 9.37
CA ARG A 301 6.20 16.32 8.27
C ARG A 301 5.51 16.57 6.93
N ARG A 302 4.43 15.85 6.62
CA ARG A 302 3.62 16.07 5.40
C ARG A 302 3.10 17.50 5.32
N ARG A 303 2.57 18.06 6.42
CA ARG A 303 2.11 19.46 6.45
C ARG A 303 3.25 20.46 6.27
N PHE A 304 4.37 20.23 6.93
CA PHE A 304 5.57 21.07 6.76
C PHE A 304 6.05 21.08 5.31
N LEU A 305 6.21 19.89 4.70
CA LEU A 305 6.61 19.76 3.29
C LEU A 305 5.58 20.35 2.34
N ALA A 306 4.27 20.20 2.61
CA ALA A 306 3.23 20.83 1.81
C ALA A 306 3.33 22.36 1.86
N GLY A 307 3.52 22.93 3.05
CA GLY A 307 3.75 24.36 3.23
C GLY A 307 5.04 24.85 2.58
N LYS A 308 6.10 24.04 2.57
CA LYS A 308 7.37 24.37 1.92
C LYS A 308 7.28 24.28 0.39
N CYS A 309 6.69 23.22 -0.14
CA CYS A 309 6.76 22.87 -1.55
C CYS A 309 5.60 23.35 -2.41
N LEU A 310 4.38 23.39 -1.86
CA LEU A 310 3.16 23.42 -2.67
C LEU A 310 2.52 24.81 -2.71
N ARG A 311 2.14 25.26 -3.89
CA ARG A 311 1.33 26.45 -4.08
C ARG A 311 -0.06 26.20 -3.48
N GLY A 312 -0.46 27.03 -2.51
CA GLY A 312 -1.71 26.85 -1.76
C GLY A 312 -1.70 25.69 -0.75
N GLY A 313 -0.57 25.01 -0.56
CA GLY A 313 -0.39 24.00 0.51
C GLY A 313 -1.12 22.66 0.29
N GLY A 314 -1.72 22.42 -0.88
CA GLY A 314 -2.54 21.24 -1.13
C GLY A 314 -2.66 20.85 -2.60
N PRO A 315 -3.41 19.77 -2.89
CA PRO A 315 -3.63 19.32 -4.25
C PRO A 315 -4.53 20.29 -5.03
N VAL A 316 -4.25 20.44 -6.34
CA VAL A 316 -4.97 21.33 -7.25
C VAL A 316 -5.43 20.58 -8.51
N PRO A 317 -6.44 21.07 -9.25
CA PRO A 317 -6.82 20.50 -10.54
C PRO A 317 -5.65 20.46 -11.52
N ALA A 318 -5.59 19.44 -12.38
CA ALA A 318 -4.48 19.25 -13.32
C ALA A 318 -4.22 20.45 -14.25
N GLN A 319 -5.28 21.19 -14.62
CA GLN A 319 -5.19 22.39 -15.45
C GLN A 319 -4.49 23.56 -14.74
N ALA A 320 -4.50 23.56 -13.41
CA ALA A 320 -3.84 24.57 -12.59
C ALA A 320 -2.37 24.25 -12.32
N ILE A 321 -1.80 23.19 -12.91
CA ILE A 321 -0.39 22.79 -12.73
C ILE A 321 0.41 23.25 -13.97
N PRO A 322 1.30 24.25 -13.84
CA PRO A 322 2.05 24.77 -14.99
C PRO A 322 2.99 23.73 -15.60
N ASP A 323 3.77 23.04 -14.75
CA ASP A 323 4.72 22.02 -15.17
C ASP A 323 4.01 20.75 -15.66
N GLY A 324 4.20 20.41 -16.94
CA GLY A 324 3.63 19.22 -17.57
C GLY A 324 4.09 17.91 -16.93
N ASN A 325 5.30 17.85 -16.38
CA ASN A 325 5.83 16.66 -15.69
C ASN A 325 5.17 16.41 -14.34
N LEU A 326 4.45 17.40 -13.79
CA LEU A 326 3.73 17.29 -12.53
C LEU A 326 2.22 17.11 -12.74
N ARG A 327 1.74 17.13 -13.99
CA ARG A 327 0.33 16.89 -14.30
C ARG A 327 -0.01 15.40 -14.15
N PRO A 328 -1.00 15.04 -13.31
CA PRO A 328 -1.44 13.65 -13.22
C PRO A 328 -2.21 13.25 -14.48
N PHE A 329 -2.04 11.99 -14.89
CA PHE A 329 -2.80 11.40 -15.98
C PHE A 329 -4.31 11.50 -15.73
N GLN A 330 -5.07 11.95 -16.73
CA GLN A 330 -6.53 12.02 -16.66
C GLN A 330 -7.15 10.87 -17.45
N PRO A 331 -7.81 9.90 -16.80
CA PRO A 331 -8.48 8.81 -17.51
C PRO A 331 -9.64 9.34 -18.38
N PRO A 332 -9.77 8.92 -19.64
CA PRO A 332 -10.90 9.31 -20.48
C PRO A 332 -12.24 8.96 -19.83
N GLY A 333 -13.12 9.95 -19.68
CA GLY A 333 -14.43 9.79 -19.05
C GLY A 333 -14.41 9.42 -17.55
N GLY A 334 -13.24 9.48 -16.90
CA GLY A 334 -13.11 9.24 -15.46
C GLY A 334 -13.14 10.53 -14.64
N GLY A 335 -13.11 10.38 -13.31
CA GLY A 335 -13.08 11.52 -12.38
C GLY A 335 -11.81 12.38 -12.52
N LYS A 336 -11.94 13.68 -12.19
CA LYS A 336 -10.84 14.65 -12.21
C LYS A 336 -9.80 14.31 -11.14
N ILE A 337 -8.60 13.94 -11.57
CA ILE A 337 -7.49 13.60 -10.67
C ILE A 337 -6.71 14.87 -10.34
N LEU A 338 -6.54 15.13 -9.05
CA LEU A 338 -5.79 16.27 -8.55
C LEU A 338 -4.28 15.94 -8.51
N GLY A 339 -3.45 16.96 -8.68
CA GLY A 339 -2.00 16.89 -8.56
C GLY A 339 -1.46 18.04 -7.73
N PHE A 340 -0.18 18.35 -7.88
CA PHE A 340 0.50 19.33 -7.03
C PHE A 340 1.22 20.38 -7.87
N ALA A 341 0.89 21.65 -7.65
CA ALA A 341 1.65 22.77 -8.21
C ALA A 341 2.71 23.21 -7.19
N LEU A 342 3.95 23.40 -7.64
CA LEU A 342 5.04 23.86 -6.77
C LEU A 342 4.93 25.36 -6.51
N LYS A 343 5.49 25.81 -5.38
CA LYS A 343 5.71 27.24 -5.11
C LYS A 343 6.72 27.85 -6.08
N GLU A 344 6.54 29.13 -6.37
CA GLU A 344 7.51 29.93 -7.10
C GLU A 344 8.69 30.32 -6.19
N GLY A 345 9.84 30.64 -6.79
CA GLY A 345 11.01 31.09 -6.04
C GLY A 345 11.76 30.03 -5.22
N LEU A 346 11.41 28.73 -5.35
CA LEU A 346 12.17 27.64 -4.72
C LEU A 346 13.61 27.62 -5.24
N GLY A 347 14.58 27.51 -4.33
CA GLY A 347 15.99 27.27 -4.67
C GLY A 347 16.18 25.94 -5.41
N GLU A 348 17.36 25.70 -5.98
CA GLU A 348 17.62 24.52 -6.83
C GLU A 348 17.37 23.19 -6.10
N GLU A 349 18.00 22.99 -4.94
CA GLU A 349 17.84 21.77 -4.13
C GLU A 349 16.39 21.57 -3.67
N GLU A 350 15.72 22.65 -3.30
CA GLU A 350 14.31 22.60 -2.87
C GLU A 350 13.39 22.24 -4.03
N ARG A 351 13.67 22.77 -5.22
CA ARG A 351 12.92 22.46 -6.43
C ARG A 351 13.08 21.00 -6.82
N GLU A 352 14.27 20.42 -6.68
CA GLU A 352 14.47 18.99 -6.89
C GLU A 352 13.68 18.16 -5.88
N LEU A 353 13.84 18.42 -4.57
CA LEU A 353 13.13 17.71 -3.51
C LEU A 353 11.62 17.77 -3.69
N CYS A 354 11.09 18.98 -3.87
CA CYS A 354 9.66 19.24 -4.01
C CYS A 354 9.12 18.68 -5.33
N GLY A 355 9.87 18.79 -6.42
CA GLY A 355 9.56 18.19 -7.70
C GLY A 355 9.42 16.67 -7.58
N ARG A 356 10.35 15.99 -6.92
CA ARG A 356 10.27 14.53 -6.69
C ARG A 356 9.11 14.13 -5.79
N LEU A 357 8.79 14.91 -4.75
CA LEU A 357 7.60 14.66 -3.91
C LEU A 357 6.29 14.78 -4.72
N ALA A 358 6.22 15.79 -5.60
CA ALA A 358 5.04 16.12 -6.39
C ALA A 358 4.90 15.32 -7.70
N MET A 359 5.96 14.66 -8.16
CA MET A 359 5.99 13.97 -9.46
C MET A 359 5.06 12.73 -9.49
N PRO A 360 4.07 12.71 -10.40
CA PRO A 360 3.22 11.54 -10.58
C PRO A 360 3.99 10.31 -11.08
N GLU A 361 3.36 9.14 -10.95
CA GLU A 361 3.99 7.86 -11.24
C GLU A 361 4.51 7.70 -12.68
N LEU A 362 3.76 8.13 -13.71
CA LEU A 362 4.17 7.93 -15.10
C LEU A 362 5.42 8.74 -15.46
N PRO A 363 5.47 10.07 -15.20
CA PRO A 363 6.71 10.84 -15.41
C PRO A 363 7.89 10.34 -14.57
N TYR A 364 7.65 9.85 -13.34
CA TYR A 364 8.71 9.28 -12.51
C TYR A 364 9.27 7.98 -13.10
N LYS A 365 8.41 7.09 -13.59
CA LYS A 365 8.86 5.87 -14.29
C LYS A 365 9.72 6.22 -15.51
N ASP A 366 9.35 7.22 -16.30
CA ASP A 366 10.12 7.65 -17.47
C ASP A 366 11.49 8.22 -17.08
N LEU A 367 11.54 8.97 -15.97
CA LEU A 367 12.79 9.43 -15.38
C LEU A 367 13.70 8.26 -14.95
N LEU A 368 13.16 7.27 -14.23
CA LEU A 368 13.92 6.09 -13.80
C LEU A 368 14.41 5.28 -15.01
N GLU A 369 13.58 5.15 -16.04
CA GLU A 369 13.94 4.48 -17.29
C GLU A 369 15.10 5.17 -18.00
N ARG A 370 15.06 6.51 -18.12
CA ARG A 370 16.17 7.30 -18.67
C ARG A 370 17.44 7.14 -17.84
N ARG A 371 17.35 7.19 -16.50
CA ARG A 371 18.53 7.03 -15.63
C ARG A 371 19.14 5.63 -15.70
N GLN A 372 18.31 4.59 -15.82
CA GLN A 372 18.78 3.20 -15.80
C GLN A 372 19.25 2.70 -17.17
N PHE A 373 18.69 3.22 -18.27
CA PHE A 373 18.93 2.69 -19.63
C PHE A 373 19.39 3.75 -20.65
N GLY A 374 19.34 5.04 -20.34
CA GLY A 374 19.55 6.13 -21.32
C GLY A 374 21.01 6.42 -21.70
N ALA A 375 21.99 5.71 -21.14
CA ALA A 375 23.42 5.93 -21.40
C ALA A 375 24.01 4.94 -22.42
N GLN A 376 23.34 4.68 -23.54
CA GLN A 376 23.92 3.91 -24.68
C GLN A 376 24.17 4.71 -25.97
N ASN A 377 23.90 6.02 -26.03
CA ASN A 377 24.13 6.83 -27.24
C ASN A 377 25.17 7.96 -27.05
N GLY A 378 26.26 7.70 -26.34
CA GLY A 378 27.24 8.75 -26.01
C GLY A 378 28.71 8.37 -26.14
N THR A 379 29.07 7.37 -26.94
CA THR A 379 30.45 7.10 -27.40
C THR A 379 30.43 6.00 -28.48
N ALA A 380 30.28 6.41 -29.73
CA ALA A 380 30.72 5.63 -30.89
C ALA A 380 30.91 6.59 -32.07
N GLY A 381 32.17 6.78 -32.48
CA GLY A 381 32.57 7.38 -33.76
C GLY A 381 32.65 8.89 -33.76
#